data_AF-A0A2K3N0R8-F1
#
_entry.id   AF-A0A2K3N0R8-F1
#
_cell.length_a   1.000
_cell.length_b   1.000
_cell.length_c   1.000
_cell.angle_alpha   90.00
_cell.angle_beta   90.00
_cell.angle_gamma   90.00
#
_symmetry.space_group_name_H-M   'P 1'
#
loop_
_entity.id
_entity.type
_entity.pdbx_description
1 polymer ?
#
loop_
_entity_poly.entity_id
_entity_poly.type
_entity_poly.pdbx_seq_one_letter_code
_entity_poly.pdbx_strand_id
1 'polypeptide(L)'
;SEVPPDMKEIIASLCYIGSRYGELPDFNKLLSQFSRKYGSEFITNAAKLKPDCGVKEQIIEWLAVPKPPAQERNRLLKEIADQFNIDWHEDMAASDVEDRNKVPETIADNQFSIVGMQESLSHDNIKTVKT
;
A
#
# COMPACT_ATOMS: atom_id res chain seq x y z
N SER A 1 -3.68 21.94 -10.63
CA SER A 1 -3.25 21.89 -12.04
C SER A 1 -3.37 20.48 -12.55
N GLU A 2 -3.57 20.29 -13.84
CA GLU A 2 -3.61 18.95 -14.43
C GLU A 2 -2.19 18.37 -14.56
N VAL A 3 -2.08 17.04 -14.53
CA VAL A 3 -0.82 16.34 -14.75
C VAL A 3 -0.52 16.32 -16.25
N PRO A 4 0.65 16.78 -16.71
CA PRO A 4 1.03 16.68 -18.11
C PRO A 4 0.92 15.25 -18.63
N PRO A 5 0.35 14.99 -19.82
CA PRO A 5 0.10 13.64 -20.32
C PRO A 5 1.36 12.77 -20.41
N ASP A 6 2.49 13.35 -20.81
CA ASP A 6 3.80 12.73 -20.93
C ASP A 6 4.43 12.35 -19.56
N MET A 7 4.01 13.03 -18.49
CA MET A 7 4.50 12.76 -17.13
C MET A 7 3.52 11.92 -16.30
N LYS A 8 2.29 11.70 -16.78
CA LYS A 8 1.23 11.02 -16.02
C LYS A 8 1.66 9.64 -15.53
N GLU A 9 2.30 8.85 -16.40
CA GLU A 9 2.75 7.50 -16.04
C GLU A 9 3.76 7.51 -14.90
N ILE A 10 4.77 8.37 -15.01
CA ILE A 10 5.87 8.45 -14.04
C ILE A 10 5.35 8.92 -12.69
N ILE A 11 4.53 9.99 -12.68
CA ILE A 11 4.00 10.57 -11.44
C ILE A 11 3.01 9.60 -10.78
N ALA A 12 2.11 8.98 -11.55
CA ALA A 12 1.19 7.99 -11.01
C ALA A 12 1.95 6.78 -10.42
N SER A 13 2.97 6.28 -11.13
CA SER A 13 3.80 5.17 -10.65
C SER A 13 4.55 5.51 -9.37
N LEU A 14 5.11 6.72 -9.25
CA LEU A 14 5.74 7.19 -8.01
C LEU A 14 4.72 7.34 -6.87
N CYS A 15 3.49 7.78 -7.17
CA CYS A 15 2.41 7.81 -6.18
C CYS A 15 2.08 6.41 -5.66
N TYR A 16 2.00 5.43 -6.56
CA TYR A 16 1.74 4.04 -6.20
C TYR A 16 2.88 3.46 -5.36
N ILE A 17 4.14 3.60 -5.81
CA ILE A 17 5.33 3.17 -5.05
C ILE A 17 5.34 3.84 -3.67
N GLY A 18 5.24 5.16 -3.60
CA GLY A 18 5.28 5.91 -2.35
C GLY A 18 4.19 5.51 -1.36
N SER A 19 3.02 5.08 -1.85
CA SER A 19 1.94 4.59 -0.98
C SER A 19 2.23 3.23 -0.32
N ARG A 20 3.18 2.46 -0.87
CA ARG A 20 3.60 1.15 -0.33
C ARG A 20 4.87 1.21 0.51
N TYR A 21 5.68 2.25 0.34
CA TYR A 21 6.91 2.48 1.09
C TYR A 21 6.79 3.73 1.99
N GLY A 22 5.74 3.76 2.83
CA GLY A 22 5.43 4.91 3.70
C GLY A 22 6.47 5.17 4.79
N GLU A 23 7.35 4.21 5.06
CA GLU A 23 8.49 4.30 5.96
C GLU A 23 9.62 5.18 5.42
N LEU A 24 9.64 5.48 4.12
CA LEU A 24 10.66 6.31 3.48
C LEU A 24 10.26 7.79 3.53
N PRO A 25 10.93 8.65 4.33
CA PRO A 25 10.51 10.03 4.57
C PRO A 25 10.48 10.88 3.29
N ASP A 26 11.37 10.59 2.34
CA ASP A 26 11.46 11.34 1.09
C ASP A 26 10.29 11.04 0.14
N PHE A 27 9.73 9.84 0.17
CA PHE A 27 8.48 9.54 -0.55
C PHE A 27 7.31 10.31 0.06
N ASN A 28 7.20 10.40 1.39
CA ASN A 28 6.15 11.20 2.02
C ASN A 28 6.20 12.68 1.62
N LYS A 29 7.41 13.27 1.58
CA LYS A 29 7.61 14.64 1.07
C LYS A 29 7.21 14.76 -0.40
N LEU A 30 7.61 13.81 -1.24
CA LEU A 30 7.27 13.79 -2.67
C LEU A 30 5.76 13.75 -2.89
N LEU A 31 5.06 12.83 -2.21
CA LEU A 31 3.60 12.72 -2.27
C LEU A 31 2.91 14.00 -1.79
N SER A 32 3.41 14.64 -0.74
CA SER A 32 2.89 15.94 -0.29
C SER A 32 3.01 17.02 -1.38
N GLN A 33 4.14 17.10 -2.07
CA GLN A 33 4.34 18.06 -3.17
C GLN A 33 3.42 17.75 -4.36
N PHE A 34 3.26 16.47 -4.73
CA PHE A 34 2.32 16.06 -5.76
C PHE A 34 0.87 16.37 -5.38
N SER A 35 0.48 16.16 -4.12
CA SER A 35 -0.86 16.45 -3.64
C SER A 35 -1.16 17.94 -3.73
N ARG A 36 -0.19 18.77 -3.35
CA ARG A 36 -0.29 20.24 -3.43
C ARG A 36 -0.42 20.73 -4.88
N LYS A 37 0.24 20.08 -5.84
CA LYS A 37 0.27 20.51 -7.25
C LYS A 37 -0.89 19.96 -8.10
N TYR A 38 -1.21 18.68 -7.90
CA TYR A 38 -2.11 17.89 -8.76
C TYR A 38 -3.38 17.43 -8.04
N GLY A 39 -3.49 17.65 -6.73
CA GLY A 39 -4.62 17.27 -5.91
C GLY A 39 -4.44 15.91 -5.21
N SER A 40 -5.06 15.77 -4.04
CA SER A 40 -5.03 14.53 -3.26
C SER A 40 -5.84 13.40 -3.91
N GLU A 41 -6.83 13.73 -4.72
CA GLU A 41 -7.63 12.76 -5.47
C GLU A 41 -6.76 11.98 -6.46
N PHE A 42 -5.88 12.68 -7.19
CA PHE A 42 -4.95 12.05 -8.13
C PHE A 42 -4.06 11.01 -7.43
N ILE A 43 -3.47 11.39 -6.30
CA ILE A 43 -2.62 10.48 -5.51
C ILE A 43 -3.43 9.29 -5.02
N THR A 44 -4.63 9.53 -4.50
CA THR A 44 -5.52 8.48 -3.99
C THR A 44 -5.92 7.51 -5.10
N ASN A 45 -6.20 8.02 -6.30
CA ASN A 45 -6.57 7.20 -7.45
C ASN A 45 -5.39 6.34 -7.94
N ALA A 46 -4.17 6.88 -7.98
CA ALA A 46 -2.96 6.14 -8.28
C ALA A 46 -2.63 5.08 -7.21
N ALA A 47 -2.68 5.44 -5.93
CA ALA A 47 -2.39 4.53 -4.82
C ALA A 47 -3.38 3.36 -4.75
N LYS A 48 -4.65 3.60 -5.07
CA LYS A 48 -5.71 2.59 -5.08
C LYS A 48 -5.89 1.87 -6.42
N LEU A 49 -5.01 2.12 -7.40
CA LEU A 49 -5.10 1.56 -8.75
C LEU A 49 -6.51 1.70 -9.36
N LYS A 50 -7.10 2.90 -9.25
CA LYS A 50 -8.38 3.18 -9.92
C LYS A 50 -8.25 3.05 -11.44
N PRO A 51 -9.36 2.79 -12.17
CA PRO A 51 -9.34 2.79 -13.63
C PRO A 51 -8.66 4.06 -14.17
N ASP A 52 -7.84 3.92 -15.21
CA ASP A 52 -7.12 5.01 -15.87
C ASP A 52 -6.21 5.87 -14.97
N CYS A 53 -5.80 5.35 -13.80
CA CYS A 53 -4.89 6.04 -12.89
C CYS A 53 -3.50 6.32 -13.50
N GLY A 54 -3.12 5.57 -14.55
CA GLY A 54 -1.88 5.77 -15.30
C GLY A 54 -0.64 5.11 -14.67
N VAL A 55 -0.78 4.27 -13.65
CA VAL A 55 0.36 3.51 -13.09
C VAL A 55 0.85 2.49 -14.12
N LYS A 56 2.18 2.37 -14.26
CA LYS A 56 2.79 1.38 -15.15
C LYS A 56 2.53 -0.04 -14.63
N GLU A 57 2.00 -0.91 -15.49
CA GLU A 57 1.62 -2.28 -15.13
C GLU A 57 2.78 -3.09 -14.53
N GLN A 58 3.99 -2.95 -15.07
CA GLN A 58 5.19 -3.62 -14.53
C GLN A 58 5.48 -3.26 -13.07
N ILE A 59 5.22 -2.01 -12.67
CA ILE A 59 5.43 -1.57 -11.28
C ILE A 59 4.38 -2.22 -10.36
N ILE A 60 3.15 -2.38 -10.83
CA ILE A 60 2.10 -3.08 -10.09
C ILE A 60 2.50 -4.53 -9.87
N GLU A 61 3.00 -5.20 -10.91
CA GLU A 61 3.45 -6.59 -10.85
C GLU A 61 4.62 -6.76 -9.87
N TRP A 62 5.65 -5.92 -9.95
CA TRP A 62 6.82 -6.02 -9.06
C TRP A 62 6.50 -5.77 -7.60
N LEU A 63 5.51 -4.92 -7.32
CA LEU A 63 5.08 -4.58 -5.95
C LEU A 63 3.90 -5.42 -5.47
N ALA A 64 3.41 -6.35 -6.29
CA ALA A 64 2.41 -7.30 -5.88
C ALA A 64 3.04 -8.29 -4.88
N VAL A 65 2.42 -8.44 -3.71
CA VAL A 65 2.78 -9.46 -2.74
C VAL A 65 1.72 -10.56 -2.83
N PRO A 66 1.97 -11.65 -3.56
CA PRO A 66 1.01 -12.73 -3.66
C PRO A 66 0.86 -13.42 -2.30
N LYS A 67 -0.34 -13.92 -2.00
CA LYS A 67 -0.55 -14.77 -0.84
C LYS A 67 0.37 -16.00 -0.95
N PRO A 68 1.15 -16.35 0.09
CA PRO A 68 2.02 -17.51 0.03
C PRO A 68 1.20 -18.80 -0.12
N PRO A 69 1.66 -19.81 -0.89
CA PRO A 69 1.01 -21.10 -0.99
C PRO A 69 0.84 -21.76 0.38
N ALA A 70 -0.25 -22.52 0.58
CA ALA A 70 -0.53 -23.17 1.85
C ALA A 70 0.61 -24.08 2.33
N GLN A 71 1.23 -24.81 1.40
CA GLN A 71 2.37 -25.68 1.68
C GLN A 71 3.57 -24.89 2.21
N GLU A 72 3.94 -23.78 1.55
CA GLU A 72 5.09 -22.97 1.97
C GLU A 72 4.81 -22.27 3.31
N ARG A 73 3.57 -21.78 3.50
CA ARG A 73 3.12 -21.25 4.79
C ARG A 73 3.26 -22.30 5.90
N ASN A 74 2.77 -23.52 5.71
CA ASN A 74 2.83 -24.57 6.71
C ASN A 74 4.28 -25.00 7.01
N ARG A 75 5.13 -25.07 5.97
CA ARG A 75 6.56 -25.34 6.12
C ARG A 75 7.24 -24.29 7.02
N LEU A 76 7.03 -23.00 6.74
CA LEU A 76 7.61 -21.92 7.53
C LEU A 76 7.09 -21.91 8.97
N LEU A 77 5.79 -22.14 9.17
CA LEU A 77 5.21 -22.23 10.52
C LEU A 77 5.85 -23.36 11.34
N LYS A 78 6.07 -24.52 10.72
CA LYS A 78 6.77 -25.63 11.37
C LYS A 78 8.22 -25.28 11.70
N GLU A 79 8.95 -24.67 10.77
CA GLU A 79 10.34 -24.25 11.01
C GLU A 79 10.46 -23.26 12.17
N ILE A 80 9.53 -22.31 12.28
CA ILE A 80 9.47 -21.38 13.41
C ILE A 80 9.13 -22.15 14.70
N ALA A 81 8.12 -23.01 14.69
CA ALA A 81 7.72 -23.77 15.87
C ALA A 81 8.87 -24.63 16.43
N ASP A 82 9.62 -25.30 15.55
CA ASP A 82 10.79 -26.11 15.90
C ASP A 82 11.87 -25.25 16.60
N GLN A 83 12.10 -24.00 16.15
CA GLN A 83 13.05 -23.07 16.78
C GLN A 83 12.66 -22.67 18.21
N PHE A 84 11.36 -22.66 18.52
CA PHE A 84 10.83 -22.29 19.83
C PHE A 84 10.37 -23.50 20.66
N ASN A 85 10.69 -24.73 20.22
CA ASN A 85 10.28 -25.98 20.86
C ASN A 85 8.75 -26.11 21.04
N ILE A 86 7.99 -25.63 20.07
CA ILE A 86 6.52 -25.72 20.04
C ILE A 86 6.16 -26.95 19.20
N ASP A 87 5.32 -27.84 19.76
CA ASP A 87 4.77 -28.99 19.02
C ASP A 87 3.62 -28.52 18.12
N TRP A 88 3.93 -28.27 16.85
CA TRP A 88 3.00 -27.72 15.86
C TRP A 88 2.48 -28.78 14.90
N HIS A 89 1.15 -28.81 14.69
CA HIS A 89 0.46 -29.75 13.82
C HIS A 89 -0.39 -29.01 12.76
N GLU A 90 -0.53 -29.60 11.56
CA GLU A 90 -1.19 -28.94 10.42
C GLU A 90 -2.70 -28.70 10.62
N ASP A 91 -3.33 -29.48 11.47
CA ASP A 91 -4.73 -29.30 11.91
C ASP A 91 -4.92 -27.99 12.70
N MET A 92 -3.88 -27.50 13.39
CA MET A 92 -3.88 -26.18 14.04
C MET A 92 -3.88 -25.02 13.04
N ALA A 93 -3.43 -25.24 11.80
CA ALA A 93 -3.48 -24.25 10.72
C ALA A 93 -4.83 -24.25 9.96
N ALA A 94 -5.61 -25.33 10.08
CA ALA A 94 -6.79 -25.57 9.26
C ALA A 94 -8.03 -24.77 9.70
N SER A 95 -8.09 -24.29 10.95
CA SER A 95 -9.23 -23.50 11.46
C SER A 95 -9.33 -22.09 10.88
N ASP A 96 -8.30 -21.62 10.17
CA ASP A 96 -8.22 -20.30 9.53
C ASP A 96 -8.51 -20.35 8.00
N VAL A 97 -8.88 -21.51 7.45
CA VAL A 97 -8.91 -21.75 6.00
C VAL A 97 -10.20 -21.25 5.34
N GLU A 98 -11.33 -21.22 6.05
CA GLU A 98 -12.63 -20.87 5.44
C GLU A 98 -12.75 -19.40 5.03
N ASP A 99 -12.04 -18.47 5.68
CA ASP A 99 -12.15 -17.03 5.38
C ASP A 99 -11.15 -16.55 4.30
N ARG A 100 -10.13 -17.36 3.98
CA ARG A 100 -8.98 -16.92 3.15
C ARG A 100 -9.07 -17.28 1.66
N ASN A 101 -10.00 -18.17 1.29
CA ASN A 101 -10.19 -18.65 -0.09
C ASN A 101 -11.04 -17.73 -0.98
N LYS A 102 -11.51 -16.56 -0.48
CA LYS A 102 -11.93 -15.50 -1.39
C LYS A 102 -10.70 -15.00 -2.15
N VAL A 103 -10.69 -15.25 -3.45
CA VAL A 103 -9.85 -14.51 -4.40
C VAL A 103 -10.13 -13.03 -4.14
N PRO A 104 -9.12 -12.20 -3.80
CA PRO A 104 -9.32 -10.77 -3.84
C PRO A 104 -9.71 -10.45 -5.29
N GLU A 105 -10.94 -10.02 -5.53
CA GLU A 105 -11.38 -9.59 -6.87
C GLU A 105 -10.59 -8.37 -7.36
N THR A 106 -9.60 -7.88 -6.60
CA THR A 106 -8.73 -6.77 -6.98
C THR A 106 -7.36 -6.90 -6.33
N ILE A 107 -6.30 -6.60 -7.10
CA ILE A 107 -4.88 -6.49 -6.67
C ILE A 107 -4.67 -5.43 -5.55
N ALA A 108 -5.73 -4.73 -5.15
CA ALA A 108 -5.72 -3.58 -4.24
C ALA A 108 -5.60 -3.93 -2.74
N ASP A 109 -5.74 -5.19 -2.34
CA ASP A 109 -5.82 -5.56 -0.91
C ASP A 109 -4.47 -5.61 -0.19
N ASN A 110 -3.36 -5.26 -0.85
CA ASN A 110 -2.12 -4.92 -0.16
C ASN A 110 -2.23 -3.49 0.42
N GLN A 111 -3.20 -3.30 1.33
CA GLN A 111 -3.44 -2.04 2.03
C GLN A 111 -2.42 -1.87 3.15
N PHE A 112 -1.26 -1.27 2.84
CA PHE A 112 -0.63 -0.43 3.86
C PHE A 112 -1.58 0.75 4.09
N SER A 113 -2.05 0.91 5.33
CA SER A 113 -3.11 1.85 5.66
C SER A 113 -2.64 3.29 5.39
N ILE A 114 -3.21 3.95 4.36
CA ILE A 114 -3.00 5.39 4.06
C ILE A 114 -3.53 6.31 5.19
N VAL A 115 -4.09 5.72 6.26
CA VAL A 115 -4.66 6.43 7.42
C VAL A 115 -3.66 7.39 8.07
N GLY A 116 -2.35 7.13 7.97
CA GLY A 116 -1.32 8.00 8.54
C GLY A 116 -1.03 9.31 7.79
N MET A 117 -1.49 9.50 6.55
CA MET A 117 -1.21 10.75 5.80
C MET A 117 -2.22 11.87 6.08
N GLN A 118 -3.38 11.56 6.67
CA GLN A 118 -4.40 12.57 7.00
C GLN A 118 -4.12 13.32 8.31
N GLU A 119 -3.39 12.73 9.26
CA GLU A 119 -3.17 13.35 10.57
C GLU A 119 -2.08 14.43 10.59
N SER A 120 -1.16 14.47 9.61
CA SER A 120 -0.09 15.48 9.57
C SER A 120 -0.46 16.78 8.87
N LEU A 121 -1.72 16.96 8.42
CA LEU A 121 -2.17 18.16 7.69
C LEU A 121 -3.19 19.03 8.46
N SER A 122 -3.46 18.72 9.73
CA SER A 122 -4.45 19.46 10.55
C SER A 122 -3.85 20.50 11.51
N HIS A 123 -2.52 20.56 11.69
CA HIS A 123 -1.89 21.45 12.68
C HIS A 123 -0.96 22.50 12.06
N ASP A 124 -1.42 23.19 11.02
CA ASP A 124 -0.93 24.55 10.74
C ASP A 124 -1.91 25.55 11.34
N ASN A 125 -1.69 25.90 12.60
CA ASN A 125 -2.38 27.01 13.26
C ASN A 125 -2.05 28.31 12.52
N ILE A 126 -2.93 28.74 11.63
CA ILE A 126 -3.02 30.12 11.16
C ILE A 126 -3.34 30.99 12.39
N LYS A 127 -2.31 31.60 12.98
CA LYS A 127 -2.53 32.76 13.85
C LYS A 127 -2.90 33.93 12.95
N THR A 128 -4.20 34.13 12.76
CA THR A 128 -4.77 35.37 12.25
C THR A 128 -4.40 36.49 13.21
N VAL A 129 -3.46 37.36 12.82
CA VAL A 129 -3.25 38.64 13.47
C VAL A 129 -4.44 39.52 13.09
N LYS A 130 -5.37 39.72 14.02
CA LYS A 130 -6.40 40.77 13.90
C LYS A 130 -5.77 42.10 14.31
N THR A 131 -6.00 43.07 13.42
CA THR A 131 -5.91 44.55 13.52
C THR A 131 -5.57 45.15 14.88
#